data_AF-A0A4V2IWA1-F1
#
_entry.id   AF-A0A4V2IWA1-F1
#
_cell.length_a   1.000
_cell.length_b   1.000
_cell.length_c   1.000
_cell.angle_alpha   90.00
_cell.angle_beta   90.00
_cell.angle_gamma   90.00
#
_symmetry.space_group_name_H-M   'P 1'
#
loop_
_entity.id
_entity.type
_entity.pdbx_description
1 polymer ?
#
loop_
_entity_poly.entity_id
_entity_poly.type
_entity_poly.pdbx_seq_one_letter_code
_entity_poly.pdbx_strand_id
1 'polypeptide(L)'
;MSFIQEVLTYGNEIVQHALDAMNGCSVEVQEALILLLLSNEELNKGMTKQFFEENPKLKGIPQVQSVVEFICEDNFKENVPYDNTNIHIWTKLREVKQGMIDYYIHNVCESNEGGQFHEFHTKFLQMSLELKRLRLVIQPEFHVIKNVHPVSKIPYLSVRGFWLDDNDKKVKLFTKSMGREDSYVDGKNDSEMLREAAKQIQEMSFAKYQELYS
;
A
#
# COMPACT_ATOMS: atom_id res chain seq x y z
N MET A 1 34.48 -4.70 11.29
CA MET A 1 33.77 -3.87 10.29
C MET A 1 32.33 -3.76 10.74
N SER A 2 31.70 -2.59 10.59
CA SER A 2 30.37 -2.31 11.13
C SER A 2 29.30 -3.04 10.30
N PHE A 3 28.25 -3.54 10.96
CA PHE A 3 27.01 -4.07 10.35
C PHE A 3 26.44 -3.12 9.27
N ILE A 4 26.64 -1.81 9.46
CA ILE A 4 26.25 -0.76 8.51
C ILE A 4 27.01 -0.86 7.17
N GLN A 5 28.21 -1.43 7.17
CA GLN A 5 29.07 -1.55 5.99
C GLN A 5 28.81 -2.83 5.19
N GLU A 6 28.27 -3.87 5.83
CA GLU A 6 27.71 -5.05 5.15
C GLU A 6 26.35 -4.73 4.49
N VAL A 7 25.52 -3.93 5.16
CA VAL A 7 24.20 -3.47 4.65
C VAL A 7 24.32 -2.67 3.34
N LEU A 8 25.41 -1.93 3.14
CA LEU A 8 25.63 -1.13 1.92
C LEU A 8 26.07 -1.96 0.70
N THR A 9 26.42 -3.24 0.88
CA THR A 9 27.11 -4.03 -0.17
C THR A 9 26.23 -5.10 -0.83
N TYR A 10 25.21 -5.64 -0.15
CA TYR A 10 24.49 -6.84 -0.64
C TYR A 10 22.97 -6.81 -0.41
N GLY A 11 22.24 -5.94 -1.12
CA GLY A 11 20.77 -5.81 -1.02
C GLY A 11 19.97 -7.11 -1.20
N ASN A 12 20.48 -8.11 -1.94
CA ASN A 12 19.83 -9.42 -2.10
C ASN A 12 20.16 -10.41 -0.97
N GLU A 13 21.35 -10.33 -0.36
CA GLU A 13 21.72 -11.21 0.76
C GLU A 13 21.05 -10.78 2.06
N ILE A 14 20.66 -9.51 2.22
CA ILE A 14 19.95 -9.01 3.40
C ILE A 14 18.56 -9.64 3.53
N VAL A 15 17.84 -9.83 2.43
CA VAL A 15 16.52 -10.48 2.44
C VAL A 15 16.67 -11.95 2.81
N GLN A 16 17.69 -12.63 2.26
CA GLN A 16 17.98 -14.04 2.58
C GLN A 16 18.52 -14.21 4.01
N HIS A 17 19.41 -13.34 4.48
CA HIS A 17 19.90 -13.33 5.86
C HIS A 17 18.81 -12.95 6.86
N ALA A 18 17.89 -12.06 6.50
CA ALA A 18 16.71 -11.77 7.30
C ALA A 18 15.80 -13.01 7.36
N LEU A 19 15.53 -13.67 6.22
CA LEU A 19 14.78 -14.93 6.15
C LEU A 19 15.43 -16.07 6.96
N ASP A 20 16.76 -16.19 6.91
CA ASP A 20 17.52 -17.20 7.63
C ASP A 20 17.61 -16.88 9.13
N ALA A 21 17.70 -15.59 9.51
CA ALA A 21 17.61 -15.13 10.90
C ALA A 21 16.19 -15.22 11.47
N MET A 22 15.17 -15.20 10.61
CA MET A 22 13.77 -15.43 11.00
C MET A 22 13.53 -16.89 11.41
N ASN A 23 14.32 -17.87 10.93
CA ASN A 23 14.22 -19.26 11.37
C ASN A 23 14.61 -19.40 12.86
N GLY A 24 13.62 -19.26 13.75
CA GLY A 24 13.78 -19.37 15.21
C GLY A 24 13.31 -18.15 16.01
N CYS A 25 12.91 -17.05 15.36
CA CYS A 25 12.31 -15.90 16.04
C CYS A 25 10.82 -16.14 16.35
N SER A 26 10.29 -15.45 17.38
CA SER A 26 8.86 -15.44 17.63
C SER A 26 8.12 -14.77 16.47
N VAL A 27 6.86 -15.17 16.27
CA VAL A 27 6.03 -14.67 15.16
C VAL A 27 6.02 -13.14 15.18
N GLU A 28 5.87 -12.50 16.34
CA GLU A 28 5.80 -11.04 16.45
C GLU A 28 7.09 -10.33 15.96
N VAL A 29 8.25 -10.97 16.11
CA VAL A 29 9.55 -10.43 15.66
C VAL A 29 9.72 -10.59 14.15
N GLN A 30 9.29 -11.72 13.59
CA GLN A 30 9.26 -11.94 12.14
C GLN A 30 8.30 -10.94 11.48
N GLU A 31 7.13 -10.74 12.09
CA GLU A 31 6.11 -9.79 11.64
C GLU A 31 6.64 -8.35 11.65
N ALA A 32 7.25 -7.91 12.76
CA ALA A 32 7.88 -6.59 12.85
C ALA A 32 9.00 -6.38 11.82
N LEU A 33 9.82 -7.41 11.55
CA LEU A 33 10.92 -7.33 10.57
C LEU A 33 10.39 -7.26 9.13
N ILE A 34 9.39 -8.08 8.79
CA ILE A 34 8.71 -8.05 7.48
C ILE A 34 8.06 -6.68 7.26
N LEU A 35 7.44 -6.10 8.28
CA LEU A 35 6.84 -4.77 8.26
C LEU A 35 7.89 -3.65 8.08
N LEU A 36 9.04 -3.76 8.74
CA LEU A 36 10.15 -2.83 8.61
C LEU A 36 10.79 -2.87 7.21
N LEU A 37 10.86 -4.06 6.61
CA LEU A 37 11.35 -4.26 5.25
C LEU A 37 10.35 -3.73 4.20
N LEU A 38 9.05 -4.03 4.37
CA LEU A 38 8.00 -3.69 3.39
C LEU A 38 7.67 -2.21 3.27
N SER A 39 7.93 -1.44 4.33
CA SER A 39 7.58 -0.01 4.38
C SER A 39 8.76 0.90 4.05
N ASN A 40 9.93 0.31 3.77
CA ASN A 40 11.13 1.05 3.44
C ASN A 40 11.16 1.37 1.93
N GLU A 41 11.25 2.66 1.61
CA GLU A 41 11.39 3.17 0.24
C GLU A 41 12.63 2.58 -0.46
N GLU A 42 13.69 2.27 0.28
CA GLU A 42 14.88 1.59 -0.25
C GLU A 42 14.61 0.16 -0.72
N LEU A 43 13.63 -0.53 -0.11
CA LEU A 43 13.28 -1.90 -0.48
C LEU A 43 12.39 -1.93 -1.73
N ASN A 44 11.48 -0.95 -1.88
CA ASN A 44 10.73 -0.74 -3.13
C ASN A 44 11.69 -0.42 -4.30
N LYS A 45 12.68 0.45 -4.05
CA LYS A 45 13.77 0.69 -5.01
C LYS A 45 14.63 -0.56 -5.23
N GLY A 46 14.77 -1.42 -4.21
CA GLY A 46 15.40 -2.73 -4.27
C GLY A 46 14.68 -3.69 -5.21
N MET A 47 13.35 -3.79 -5.15
CA MET A 47 12.54 -4.62 -6.06
C MET A 47 12.69 -4.16 -7.52
N THR A 48 12.64 -2.84 -7.77
CA THR A 48 12.90 -2.28 -9.10
C THR A 48 14.31 -2.61 -9.59
N LYS A 49 15.33 -2.48 -8.73
CA LYS A 49 16.72 -2.84 -9.09
C LYS A 49 16.85 -4.33 -9.40
N GLN A 50 16.32 -5.20 -8.55
CA GLN A 50 16.35 -6.65 -8.71
C GLN A 50 15.69 -7.07 -10.04
N PHE A 51 14.53 -6.50 -10.37
CA PHE A 51 13.85 -6.77 -11.64
C PHE A 51 14.74 -6.48 -12.85
N PHE A 52 15.45 -5.34 -12.86
CA PHE A 52 16.34 -4.96 -13.97
C PHE A 52 17.69 -5.68 -13.96
N GLU A 53 18.12 -6.21 -12.82
CA GLU A 53 19.28 -7.11 -12.73
C GLU A 53 18.96 -8.48 -13.34
N GLU A 54 17.77 -9.02 -13.06
CA GLU A 54 17.27 -10.28 -13.63
C GLU A 54 16.89 -10.13 -15.12
N ASN A 55 16.46 -8.93 -15.54
CA ASN A 55 16.04 -8.63 -16.91
C ASN A 55 16.83 -7.48 -17.54
N PRO A 56 18.16 -7.63 -17.76
CA PRO A 56 19.02 -6.53 -18.19
C PRO A 56 18.69 -6.02 -19.60
N LYS A 57 18.03 -6.84 -20.45
CA LYS A 57 17.61 -6.45 -21.81
C LYS A 57 16.49 -5.41 -21.82
N LEU A 58 15.74 -5.29 -20.72
CA LEU A 58 14.64 -4.34 -20.56
C LEU A 58 15.12 -3.02 -19.95
N LYS A 59 16.33 -3.01 -19.40
CA LYS A 59 16.97 -1.85 -18.80
C LYS A 59 17.25 -0.81 -19.88
N GLY A 60 16.48 0.28 -19.89
CA GLY A 60 16.58 1.37 -20.87
C GLY A 60 15.36 1.53 -21.77
N ILE A 61 14.32 0.70 -21.63
CA ILE A 61 13.01 0.94 -22.26
C ILE A 61 12.16 1.80 -21.31
N PRO A 62 11.89 3.09 -21.61
CA PRO A 62 11.23 3.99 -20.66
C PRO A 62 9.83 3.52 -20.24
N GLN A 63 9.11 2.85 -21.14
CA GLN A 63 7.77 2.34 -20.89
C GLN A 63 7.78 1.19 -19.87
N VAL A 64 8.76 0.29 -19.97
CA VAL A 64 8.93 -0.82 -19.01
C VAL A 64 9.32 -0.27 -17.64
N GLN A 65 10.22 0.71 -17.63
CA GLN A 65 10.61 1.40 -16.40
C GLN A 65 9.42 2.04 -15.69
N SER A 66 8.59 2.80 -16.41
CA SER A 66 7.41 3.42 -15.82
C SER A 66 6.41 2.40 -15.25
N VAL A 67 6.26 1.24 -15.89
CA VAL A 67 5.36 0.18 -15.40
C VAL A 67 5.92 -0.48 -14.14
N VAL A 68 7.20 -0.83 -14.13
CA VAL A 68 7.85 -1.47 -12.96
C VAL A 68 7.88 -0.51 -11.78
N GLU A 69 8.22 0.76 -12.00
CA GLU A 69 8.15 1.80 -10.96
C GLU A 69 6.73 1.94 -10.43
N PHE A 70 5.70 1.96 -11.29
CA PHE A 70 4.30 1.99 -10.84
C PHE A 70 3.93 0.80 -9.94
N ILE A 71 4.39 -0.41 -10.27
CA ILE A 71 4.09 -1.61 -9.48
C ILE A 71 4.85 -1.61 -8.16
N CYS A 72 6.15 -1.32 -8.20
CA CYS A 72 7.04 -1.46 -7.05
C CYS A 72 7.00 -0.26 -6.10
N GLU A 73 6.89 0.96 -6.61
CA GLU A 73 6.99 2.18 -5.82
C GLU A 73 5.62 2.66 -5.32
N ASP A 74 5.39 2.54 -4.01
CA ASP A 74 4.10 2.94 -3.42
C ASP A 74 3.97 4.43 -3.13
N ASN A 75 5.09 5.13 -2.97
CA ASN A 75 5.14 6.56 -2.62
C ASN A 75 4.29 6.91 -1.37
N PHE A 76 4.28 6.02 -0.39
CA PHE A 76 3.68 6.28 0.91
C PHE A 76 4.42 7.40 1.65
N LYS A 77 3.72 8.15 2.50
CA LYS A 77 4.34 9.18 3.32
C LYS A 77 5.20 8.52 4.41
N GLU A 78 6.29 9.18 4.81
CA GLU A 78 7.23 8.68 5.84
C GLU A 78 6.56 8.30 7.17
N ASN A 79 5.37 8.86 7.45
CA ASN A 79 4.61 8.66 8.67
C ASN A 79 3.34 7.80 8.47
N VAL A 80 3.29 6.88 7.49
CA VAL A 80 2.20 5.89 7.46
C VAL A 80 2.25 5.11 8.78
N PRO A 81 1.16 5.15 9.60
CA PRO A 81 1.18 4.51 10.90
C PRO A 81 1.48 3.02 10.77
N TYR A 82 2.62 2.63 11.33
CA TYR A 82 3.02 1.24 11.47
C TYR A 82 2.20 0.63 12.59
N ASP A 83 1.10 -0.04 12.22
CA ASP A 83 0.32 -0.84 13.13
C ASP A 83 0.54 -2.32 12.81
N ASN A 84 1.12 -3.07 13.75
CA ASN A 84 1.36 -4.50 13.59
C ASN A 84 0.07 -5.28 13.31
N THR A 85 -1.09 -4.74 13.70
CA THR A 85 -2.39 -5.35 13.37
C THR A 85 -2.67 -5.41 11.88
N ASN A 86 -2.00 -4.58 11.06
CA ASN A 86 -2.22 -4.46 9.62
C ASN A 86 -1.30 -5.32 8.77
N ILE A 87 -0.52 -6.24 9.37
CA ILE A 87 0.45 -7.06 8.64
C ILE A 87 -0.16 -7.83 7.46
N HIS A 88 -1.37 -8.33 7.63
CA HIS A 88 -2.10 -9.05 6.59
C HIS A 88 -2.35 -8.16 5.35
N ILE A 89 -2.54 -6.86 5.52
CA ILE A 89 -2.70 -5.89 4.42
C ILE A 89 -1.38 -5.72 3.66
N TRP A 90 -0.26 -5.65 4.38
CA TRP A 90 1.08 -5.54 3.80
C TRP A 90 1.52 -6.81 3.07
N THR A 91 1.21 -7.98 3.63
CA THR A 91 1.41 -9.27 2.94
C THR A 91 0.61 -9.31 1.64
N LYS A 92 -0.66 -8.90 1.69
CA LYS A 92 -1.49 -8.82 0.48
C LYS A 92 -0.91 -7.86 -0.56
N LEU A 93 -0.35 -6.72 -0.13
CA LEU A 93 0.30 -5.77 -1.05
C LEU A 93 1.46 -6.43 -1.79
N ARG A 94 2.30 -7.18 -1.07
CA ARG A 94 3.40 -7.93 -1.68
C ARG A 94 2.90 -8.94 -2.70
N GLU A 95 1.88 -9.72 -2.35
CA GLU A 95 1.29 -10.73 -3.25
C GLU A 95 0.75 -10.11 -4.54
N VAL A 96 0.00 -8.99 -4.43
CA VAL A 96 -0.55 -8.29 -5.59
C VAL A 96 0.56 -7.74 -6.48
N LYS A 97 1.61 -7.14 -5.89
CA LYS A 97 2.77 -6.64 -6.64
C LYS A 97 3.49 -7.77 -7.37
N GLN A 98 3.80 -8.87 -6.67
CA GLN A 98 4.49 -10.00 -7.26
C GLN A 98 3.68 -10.61 -8.41
N GLY A 99 2.38 -10.86 -8.18
CA GLY A 99 1.50 -11.38 -9.22
C GLY A 99 1.41 -10.47 -10.44
N MET A 100 1.47 -9.14 -10.25
CA MET A 100 1.47 -8.17 -11.34
C MET A 100 2.79 -8.13 -12.11
N ILE A 101 3.93 -8.25 -11.42
CA ILE A 101 5.25 -8.40 -12.04
C ILE A 101 5.32 -9.69 -12.86
N ASP A 102 4.94 -10.84 -12.28
CA ASP A 102 4.96 -12.14 -12.95
C ASP A 102 4.07 -12.12 -14.20
N TYR A 103 2.87 -11.53 -14.08
CA TYR A 103 1.96 -11.36 -15.21
C TYR A 103 2.56 -10.48 -16.31
N TYR A 104 3.24 -9.38 -15.94
CA TYR A 104 3.89 -8.49 -16.88
C TYR A 104 5.07 -9.17 -17.60
N ILE A 105 5.93 -9.89 -16.87
CA ILE A 105 7.06 -10.63 -17.45
C ILE A 105 6.54 -11.66 -18.46
N HIS A 106 5.60 -12.50 -18.04
CA HIS A 106 5.09 -13.58 -18.87
C HIS A 106 4.48 -13.08 -20.20
N ASN A 107 3.70 -12.00 -20.15
CA ASN A 107 2.97 -11.52 -21.32
C ASN A 107 3.76 -10.54 -22.18
N VAL A 108 4.61 -9.70 -21.61
CA VAL A 108 5.33 -8.65 -22.35
C VAL A 108 6.75 -9.07 -22.71
N CYS A 109 7.39 -9.88 -21.86
CA CYS A 109 8.80 -10.23 -22.00
C CYS A 109 9.01 -11.62 -22.62
N GLU A 110 8.10 -12.57 -22.36
CA GLU A 110 8.23 -13.97 -22.80
C GLU A 110 7.28 -14.34 -23.96
N SER A 111 6.09 -13.72 -24.06
CA SER A 111 5.14 -14.05 -25.11
C SER A 111 5.45 -13.32 -26.43
N ASN A 112 5.77 -14.09 -27.48
CA ASN A 112 5.96 -13.61 -28.87
C ASN A 112 4.64 -13.57 -29.67
N GLU A 113 3.50 -13.83 -29.04
CA GLU A 113 2.22 -13.97 -29.72
C GLU A 113 1.40 -12.68 -29.60
N GLY A 114 1.50 -11.82 -30.62
CA GLY A 114 0.77 -10.54 -30.73
C GLY A 114 -0.77 -10.64 -30.79
N GLY A 115 -1.37 -11.75 -30.34
CA GLY A 115 -2.80 -12.05 -30.45
C GLY A 115 -3.68 -11.66 -29.25
N GLN A 116 -3.12 -11.42 -28.06
CA GLN A 116 -3.92 -11.21 -26.83
C GLN A 116 -3.77 -9.82 -26.19
N PHE A 117 -3.34 -8.81 -26.96
CA PHE A 117 -3.09 -7.46 -26.42
C PHE A 117 -4.28 -6.85 -25.66
N HIS A 118 -5.51 -7.08 -26.14
CA HIS A 118 -6.72 -6.57 -25.47
C HIS A 118 -7.00 -7.27 -24.13
N GLU A 119 -6.81 -8.60 -24.07
CA GLU A 119 -6.98 -9.38 -22.84
C GLU A 119 -5.88 -9.03 -21.84
N PHE A 120 -4.64 -8.88 -22.32
CA PHE A 120 -3.53 -8.39 -21.54
C PHE A 120 -3.85 -7.05 -20.89
N HIS A 121 -4.23 -6.07 -21.71
CA HIS A 121 -4.51 -4.71 -21.27
C HIS A 121 -5.67 -4.67 -20.26
N THR A 122 -6.76 -5.38 -20.54
CA THR A 122 -7.94 -5.43 -19.65
C THR A 122 -7.58 -6.00 -18.28
N LYS A 123 -6.88 -7.12 -18.24
CA LYS A 123 -6.47 -7.75 -16.96
C LYS A 123 -5.42 -6.90 -16.24
N PHE A 124 -4.47 -6.30 -16.96
CA PHE A 124 -3.49 -5.40 -16.35
C PHE A 124 -4.15 -4.17 -15.71
N LEU A 125 -5.19 -3.59 -16.35
CA LEU A 125 -5.98 -2.51 -15.78
C LEU A 125 -6.73 -2.93 -14.51
N GLN A 126 -7.30 -4.14 -14.50
CA GLN A 126 -7.96 -4.68 -13.31
C GLN A 126 -6.98 -4.85 -12.13
N MET A 127 -5.79 -5.43 -12.39
CA MET A 127 -4.73 -5.58 -11.38
C MET A 127 -4.20 -4.22 -10.92
N SER A 128 -4.09 -3.24 -11.83
CA SER A 128 -3.68 -1.87 -11.49
C SER A 128 -4.68 -1.22 -10.54
N LEU A 129 -5.99 -1.40 -10.78
CA LEU A 129 -7.04 -0.86 -9.93
C LEU A 129 -7.05 -1.53 -8.56
N GLU A 130 -6.85 -2.86 -8.52
CA GLU A 130 -6.69 -3.61 -7.27
C GLU A 130 -5.52 -3.06 -6.44
N LEU A 131 -4.34 -2.91 -7.06
CA LEU A 131 -3.16 -2.36 -6.40
C LEU A 131 -3.39 -0.94 -5.86
N LYS A 132 -4.00 -0.06 -6.66
CA LYS A 132 -4.33 1.31 -6.23
C LYS A 132 -5.32 1.34 -5.07
N ARG A 133 -6.35 0.49 -5.09
CA ARG A 133 -7.32 0.36 -4.00
C ARG A 133 -6.64 -0.13 -2.72
N LEU A 134 -5.75 -1.11 -2.82
CA LEU A 134 -4.99 -1.62 -1.67
C LEU A 134 -4.05 -0.57 -1.08
N ARG A 135 -3.38 0.22 -1.92
CA ARG A 135 -2.59 1.39 -1.47
C ARG A 135 -3.44 2.41 -0.71
N LEU A 136 -4.67 2.64 -1.16
CA LEU A 136 -5.62 3.52 -0.49
C LEU A 136 -6.15 2.94 0.83
N VAL A 137 -6.18 1.61 1.00
CA VAL A 137 -6.43 0.98 2.29
C VAL A 137 -5.27 1.25 3.26
N ILE A 138 -4.03 1.09 2.79
CA ILE A 138 -2.83 1.26 3.62
C ILE A 138 -2.66 2.72 4.06
N GLN A 139 -2.85 3.66 3.14
CA GLN A 139 -2.79 5.09 3.41
C GLN A 139 -4.12 5.76 2.98
N PRO A 140 -5.16 5.70 3.83
CA PRO A 140 -6.45 6.25 3.48
C PRO A 140 -6.40 7.76 3.33
N GLU A 141 -7.09 8.23 2.30
CA GLU A 141 -7.41 9.65 2.17
C GLU A 141 -8.77 9.93 2.79
N PHE A 142 -8.84 10.99 3.61
CA PHE A 142 -10.07 11.38 4.26
C PHE A 142 -10.12 12.86 4.60
N HIS A 143 -11.33 13.35 4.88
CA HIS A 143 -11.58 14.68 5.40
C HIS A 143 -12.40 14.61 6.69
N VAL A 144 -12.02 15.42 7.67
CA VAL A 144 -12.81 15.64 8.88
C VAL A 144 -13.72 16.84 8.67
N ILE A 145 -15.00 16.67 8.96
CA ILE A 145 -16.05 17.66 8.78
C ILE A 145 -16.69 17.92 10.14
N LYS A 146 -16.96 19.20 10.42
CA LYS A 146 -17.68 19.65 11.59
C LYS A 146 -19.14 19.91 11.23
N ASN A 147 -20.05 19.26 11.94
CA ASN A 147 -21.48 19.44 11.82
C ASN A 147 -22.02 20.02 13.13
N VAL A 148 -22.78 21.11 13.07
CA VAL A 148 -23.37 21.72 14.26
C VAL A 148 -24.83 21.31 14.36
N HIS A 149 -25.21 20.69 15.47
CA HIS A 149 -26.61 20.32 15.68
C HIS A 149 -27.47 21.61 15.73
N PRO A 150 -28.53 21.72 14.90
CA PRO A 150 -29.19 23.00 14.65
C PRO A 150 -29.87 23.59 15.89
N VAL A 151 -30.37 22.74 16.79
CA VAL A 151 -31.10 23.15 18.00
C VAL A 151 -30.16 23.36 19.18
N SER A 152 -29.43 22.33 19.60
CA SER A 152 -28.54 22.37 20.78
C SER A 152 -27.22 23.12 20.55
N LYS A 153 -26.89 23.46 19.30
CA LYS A 153 -25.62 24.10 18.89
C LYS A 153 -24.35 23.33 19.24
N ILE A 154 -24.48 22.05 19.61
CA ILE A 154 -23.35 21.19 19.91
C ILE A 154 -22.62 20.83 18.60
N PRO A 155 -21.29 21.03 18.52
CA PRO A 155 -20.48 20.61 17.38
C PRO A 155 -20.11 19.13 17.44
N TYR A 156 -20.28 18.45 16.31
CA TYR A 156 -19.93 17.04 16.10
C TYR A 156 -18.93 16.93 14.96
N LEU A 157 -18.05 15.94 15.05
CA LEU A 157 -17.08 15.61 14.01
C LEU A 157 -17.53 14.37 13.24
N SER A 158 -17.25 14.36 11.94
CA SER A 158 -17.45 13.20 11.09
C SER A 158 -16.32 13.10 10.09
N VAL A 159 -15.82 11.90 9.86
CA VAL A 159 -14.81 11.63 8.84
C VAL A 159 -15.47 11.12 7.57
N ARG A 160 -15.00 11.61 6.42
CA ARG A 160 -15.36 11.10 5.10
C ARG A 160 -14.14 10.55 4.38
N GLY A 161 -14.14 9.27 4.07
CA GLY A 161 -13.07 8.58 3.36
C GLY A 161 -13.32 8.49 1.85
N PHE A 162 -12.23 8.44 1.09
CA PHE A 162 -12.27 8.29 -0.37
C PHE A 162 -12.05 6.84 -0.81
N TRP A 163 -12.56 6.52 -1.99
CA TRP A 163 -12.38 5.23 -2.67
C TRP A 163 -12.15 5.45 -4.17
N LEU A 164 -11.71 4.41 -4.89
CA LEU A 164 -11.62 4.41 -6.36
C LEU A 164 -12.76 3.59 -6.94
N ASP A 165 -13.59 4.18 -7.79
CA ASP A 165 -14.62 3.45 -8.54
C ASP A 165 -14.00 2.54 -9.63
N ASP A 166 -14.84 1.83 -10.39
CA ASP A 166 -14.36 0.90 -11.43
C ASP A 166 -13.74 1.60 -12.65
N ASN A 167 -13.83 2.93 -12.71
CA ASN A 167 -13.21 3.77 -13.73
C ASN A 167 -11.97 4.50 -13.19
N ASP A 168 -11.41 4.04 -12.05
CA ASP A 168 -10.27 4.66 -11.38
C ASP A 168 -10.53 6.12 -10.93
N LYS A 169 -11.81 6.51 -10.76
CA LYS A 169 -12.18 7.84 -10.28
C LYS A 169 -12.33 7.84 -8.77
N LYS A 170 -11.73 8.86 -8.16
CA LYS A 170 -11.83 9.09 -6.71
C LYS A 170 -13.23 9.56 -6.32
N VAL A 171 -13.91 8.79 -5.48
CA VAL A 171 -15.26 9.05 -4.99
C VAL A 171 -15.29 9.09 -3.47
N LYS A 172 -16.21 9.87 -2.90
CA LYS A 172 -16.47 9.86 -1.44
C LYS A 172 -17.38 8.69 -1.15
N LEU A 173 -16.86 7.66 -0.50
CA LEU A 173 -17.62 6.43 -0.24
C LEU A 173 -17.91 6.23 1.25
N PHE A 174 -16.92 6.49 2.10
CA PHE A 174 -17.01 6.16 3.52
C PHE A 174 -17.42 7.38 4.34
N THR A 175 -18.28 7.20 5.33
CA THR A 175 -18.63 8.24 6.30
C THR A 175 -18.79 7.62 7.68
N LYS A 176 -18.13 8.20 8.69
CA LYS A 176 -18.23 7.76 10.09
C LYS A 176 -18.33 8.97 11.02
N SER A 177 -19.17 8.86 12.04
CA SER A 177 -19.24 9.86 13.12
C SER A 177 -18.08 9.65 14.09
N MET A 178 -17.41 10.74 14.47
CA MET A 178 -16.35 10.77 15.49
C MET A 178 -16.87 11.31 16.83
N GLY A 179 -18.18 11.56 16.96
CA GLY A 179 -18.74 12.10 18.20
C GLY A 179 -18.60 13.62 18.33
N ARG A 180 -18.60 14.13 19.57
CA ARG A 180 -18.59 15.57 19.84
C ARG A 180 -17.18 16.12 19.69
N GLU A 181 -17.06 17.33 19.15
CA GLU A 181 -15.75 18.00 19.00
C GLU A 181 -15.07 18.26 20.34
N ASP A 182 -15.84 18.58 21.38
CA ASP A 182 -15.34 18.84 22.73
C ASP A 182 -14.82 17.59 23.47
N SER A 183 -14.96 16.42 22.86
CA SER A 183 -14.32 15.19 23.36
C SER A 183 -12.84 15.09 22.98
N TYR A 184 -12.35 15.99 22.11
CA TYR A 184 -10.97 16.02 21.63
C TYR A 184 -10.32 17.37 21.99
N VAL A 185 -9.05 17.34 22.43
CA VAL A 185 -8.38 18.49 23.03
C VAL A 185 -8.20 19.62 22.02
N ASP A 186 -7.85 19.28 20.77
CA ASP A 186 -7.73 20.24 19.66
C ASP A 186 -8.83 20.05 18.59
N GLY A 187 -9.98 19.50 18.99
CA GLY A 187 -11.14 19.29 18.14
C GLY A 187 -10.79 18.55 16.84
N LYS A 188 -11.04 19.19 15.68
CA LYS A 188 -10.79 18.58 14.36
C LYS A 188 -9.32 18.42 13.97
N ASN A 189 -8.38 19.02 14.70
CA ASN A 189 -6.94 18.94 14.42
C ASN A 189 -6.21 18.05 15.43
N ASP A 190 -6.94 17.54 16.43
CA ASP A 190 -6.41 16.66 17.46
C ASP A 190 -5.77 15.40 16.85
N SER A 191 -4.55 15.09 17.28
CA SER A 191 -3.78 13.97 16.72
C SER A 191 -4.41 12.61 17.01
N GLU A 192 -5.02 12.44 18.18
CA GLU A 192 -5.74 11.21 18.53
C GLU A 192 -7.00 11.07 17.68
N MET A 193 -7.73 12.17 17.49
CA MET A 193 -8.90 12.18 16.59
C MET A 193 -8.51 11.83 15.15
N LEU A 194 -7.42 12.41 14.61
CA LEU A 194 -6.94 12.10 13.26
C LEU A 194 -6.49 10.65 13.12
N ARG A 195 -5.84 10.10 14.16
CA ARG A 195 -5.43 8.69 14.21
C ARG A 195 -6.64 7.76 14.23
N GLU A 196 -7.63 8.04 15.06
CA GLU A 196 -8.87 7.27 15.16
C GLU A 196 -9.66 7.34 13.83
N ALA A 197 -9.75 8.53 13.24
CA ALA A 197 -10.39 8.75 11.95
C ALA A 197 -9.71 7.93 10.84
N ALA A 198 -8.38 7.96 10.78
CA ALA A 198 -7.60 7.17 9.82
C ALA A 198 -7.88 5.67 9.98
N LYS A 199 -7.86 5.17 11.22
CA LYS A 199 -8.16 3.77 11.55
C LYS A 199 -9.56 3.36 11.10
N GLN A 200 -10.58 4.16 11.42
CA GLN A 200 -11.97 3.88 11.01
C GLN A 200 -12.12 3.83 9.49
N ILE A 201 -11.47 4.75 8.76
CA ILE A 201 -11.50 4.73 7.28
C ILE A 201 -10.75 3.51 6.74
N GLN A 202 -9.59 3.15 7.31
CA GLN A 202 -8.83 1.97 6.91
C GLN A 202 -9.64 0.69 7.08
N GLU A 203 -10.28 0.48 8.23
CA GLU A 203 -11.12 -0.70 8.50
C GLU A 203 -12.27 -0.82 7.48
N MET A 204 -12.99 0.28 7.21
CA MET A 204 -14.05 0.29 6.20
C MET A 204 -13.52 0.07 4.78
N SER A 205 -12.38 0.67 4.45
CA SER A 205 -11.72 0.51 3.14
C SER A 205 -11.25 -0.92 2.93
N PHE A 206 -10.69 -1.55 3.97
CA PHE A 206 -10.22 -2.91 3.90
C PHE A 206 -11.36 -3.91 3.77
N ALA A 207 -12.44 -3.74 4.55
CA ALA A 207 -13.64 -4.55 4.36
C ALA A 207 -14.18 -4.44 2.93
N LYS A 208 -14.19 -3.23 2.37
CA LYS A 208 -14.61 -3.02 0.98
C LYS A 208 -13.67 -3.67 -0.04
N TYR A 209 -12.36 -3.63 0.20
CA TYR A 209 -11.37 -4.32 -0.61
C TYR A 209 -11.62 -5.83 -0.60
N GLN A 210 -11.85 -6.41 0.58
CA GLN A 210 -12.11 -7.84 0.72
C GLN A 210 -13.39 -8.27 -0.03
N GLU A 211 -14.47 -7.48 0.03
CA GLU A 211 -15.68 -7.76 -0.77
C GLU A 211 -15.43 -7.87 -2.28
N LEU A 212 -14.40 -7.18 -2.80
CA LEU A 212 -14.12 -7.10 -4.23
C LEU A 212 -13.09 -8.12 -4.71
N TYR A 213 -12.20 -8.55 -3.82
CA TYR A 213 -10.97 -9.29 -4.18
C TYR A 213 -10.70 -10.54 -3.33
N SER A 214 -11.63 -10.92 -2.44
CA SER A 214 -11.56 -12.16 -1.63
C SER A 214 -12.51 -13.24 -2.13
#